data_AF-A0AAV4LH11-F1
#
_entry.id   AF-A0AAV4LH11-F1
#
_cell.length_a   1.000
_cell.length_b   1.000
_cell.length_c   1.000
_cell.angle_alpha   90.00
_cell.angle_beta   90.00
_cell.angle_gamma   90.00
#
_symmetry.space_group_name_H-M   'P 1'
#
loop_
_entity.id
_entity.type
_entity.pdbx_description
1 polymer ?
#
loop_
_entity_poly.entity_id
_entity_poly.type
_entity_poly.pdbx_seq_one_letter_code
_entity_poly.pdbx_strand_id
1 'polypeptide(L)' 'MNRIYKSDDQRLVEITSEHSRLSAEYGARGTTSERKEEILVRINELRAERSAILQKQAAYKADGQAWKEV' A
#
# COMPACT_ATOMS: atom_id res chain seq x y z
N MET A 1 -4.40 11.82 19.39
CA MET A 1 -4.51 11.07 18.11
C MET A 1 -3.91 11.92 17.00
N ASN A 2 -2.84 11.53 16.27
CA ASN A 2 -2.60 11.99 14.86
C ASN A 2 -1.24 11.76 14.17
N ARG A 3 -0.19 11.13 14.74
CA ARG A 3 1.04 10.88 13.96
C ARG A 3 1.01 9.60 13.11
N ILE A 4 0.46 8.52 13.66
CA ILE A 4 0.44 7.20 13.00
C ILE A 4 -0.44 7.19 11.74
N TYR A 5 -1.59 7.87 11.77
CA TYR A 5 -2.45 7.99 10.59
C TYR A 5 -1.82 8.83 9.49
N LYS A 6 -1.17 9.95 9.84
CA LYS A 6 -0.46 10.77 8.84
C LYS A 6 0.67 10.01 8.15
N SER A 7 1.40 9.15 8.86
CA SER A 7 2.44 8.32 8.24
C SER A 7 1.86 7.17 7.41
N ASP A 8 0.80 6.52 7.89
CA ASP A 8 0.15 5.41 7.17
C ASP A 8 -0.54 5.91 5.89
N ASP A 9 -1.22 7.07 5.93
CA ASP A 9 -1.85 7.69 4.77
C ASP A 9 -0.82 8.15 3.74
N GLN A 10 0.29 8.75 4.19
CA GLN A 10 1.41 9.09 3.33
C GLN A 10 1.97 7.85 2.64
N ARG A 11 2.13 6.74 3.38
CA ARG A 11 2.61 5.48 2.83
C ARG A 11 1.66 4.89 1.78
N LEU A 12 0.35 5.00 1.97
CA LEU A 12 -0.65 4.58 0.97
C LEU A 12 -0.54 5.36 -0.35
N VAL A 13 -0.24 6.66 -0.27
CA VAL A 13 0.02 7.51 -1.45
C VAL A 13 1.30 7.07 -2.18
N GLU A 14 2.37 6.79 -1.42
CA GLU A 14 3.62 6.27 -1.97
C GLU A 14 3.43 4.92 -2.67
N ILE A 15 2.75 3.98 -2.02
CA ILE A 15 2.42 2.68 -2.60
C ILE A 15 1.66 2.84 -3.92
N THR A 16 0.66 3.72 -3.95
CA THR A 16 -0.13 3.99 -5.17
C THR A 16 0.73 4.56 -6.30
N SER A 17 1.65 5.47 -5.96
CA SER A 17 2.56 6.09 -6.92
C SER A 17 3.57 5.08 -7.47
N GLU A 18 4.17 4.27 -6.58
CA GLU A 18 5.12 3.22 -6.96
C GLU A 18 4.45 2.14 -7.81
N HIS A 19 3.25 1.67 -7.42
CA HIS A 19 2.47 0.71 -8.21
C HIS A 19 2.18 1.25 -9.62
N SER A 20 1.79 2.52 -9.74
CA SER A 20 1.50 3.15 -11.03
C SER A 20 2.75 3.22 -11.91
N ARG A 21 3.89 3.62 -11.33
CA ARG A 21 5.19 3.66 -12.03
C ARG A 21 5.60 2.27 -12.53
N LEU A 22 5.51 1.25 -11.67
CA LEU A 22 5.86 -0.13 -12.00
C LEU A 22 4.92 -0.73 -13.06
N SER A 23 3.63 -0.42 -13.00
CA SER A 23 2.66 -0.87 -14.01
C SER A 23 2.97 -0.29 -15.40
N ALA A 24 3.36 0.98 -15.46
CA ALA A 24 3.81 1.61 -16.70
C ALA A 24 5.12 0.99 -17.21
N GLU A 25 6.08 0.75 -16.33
CA GLU A 25 7.36 0.08 -16.64
C GLU A 25 7.11 -1.34 -17.19
N TYR A 26 6.21 -2.10 -16.59
CA TYR A 26 5.85 -3.45 -17.04
C TYR A 26 5.34 -3.49 -18.48
N GLY A 27 4.54 -2.48 -18.88
CA GLY A 27 3.97 -2.36 -20.22
C GLY A 27 4.91 -1.76 -21.27
N ALA A 28 6.07 -1.23 -20.86
CA ALA A 28 7.00 -0.57 -21.78
C ALA A 28 7.69 -1.58 -22.73
N ARG A 29 7.86 -1.15 -23.99
CA ARG A 29 8.39 -1.99 -25.08
C ARG A 29 9.82 -2.50 -24.82
N GLY A 30 10.61 -1.79 -24.03
CA GLY A 30 12.00 -2.11 -23.71
C GLY A 30 12.19 -2.98 -22.45
N THR A 31 11.12 -3.32 -21.74
CA THR A 31 11.22 -4.04 -20.47
C THR A 31 11.45 -5.52 -20.70
N THR A 32 12.54 -6.04 -20.17
CA THR A 32 12.94 -7.45 -20.29
C THR A 32 12.01 -8.36 -19.49
N SER A 33 11.97 -9.65 -19.83
CA SER A 33 11.15 -10.63 -19.10
C SER A 33 11.56 -10.77 -17.63
N GLU A 34 12.87 -10.82 -17.35
CA GLU A 34 13.40 -10.83 -15.98
C GLU A 34 12.93 -9.61 -15.19
N ARG A 35 13.02 -8.42 -15.79
CA ARG A 35 12.55 -7.19 -15.15
C ARG A 35 11.04 -7.20 -14.93
N LYS A 36 10.26 -7.79 -15.84
CA LYS A 36 8.82 -7.97 -15.66
C LYS A 36 8.49 -8.86 -14.47
N GLU A 37 9.26 -9.93 -14.25
CA GLU A 37 9.08 -10.81 -13.09
C GLU A 37 9.38 -10.06 -11.77
N GLU A 38 10.49 -9.31 -11.71
CA GLU A 38 10.81 -8.46 -10.56
C GLU A 38 9.69 -7.45 -10.27
N ILE A 39 9.16 -6.80 -11.32
CA ILE A 39 8.05 -5.86 -11.20
C ILE A 39 6.81 -6.55 -10.63
N LEU A 40 6.47 -7.76 -11.07
CA LEU A 40 5.32 -8.50 -10.56
C LEU A 40 5.49 -8.86 -9.08
N VAL A 41 6.68 -9.30 -8.68
CA VAL A 41 7.00 -9.56 -7.27
C VAL A 41 6.80 -8.29 -6.46
N ARG A 42 7.36 -7.16 -6.91
CA ARG A 42 7.26 -5.89 -6.21
C ARG A 42 5.81 -5.38 -6.11
N ILE A 43 5.02 -5.54 -7.16
CA ILE A 43 3.58 -5.19 -7.15
C ILE A 43 2.83 -6.04 -6.11
N ASN A 44 3.15 -7.32 -5.98
CA ASN A 44 2.51 -8.19 -4.98
C ASN A 44 2.89 -7.78 -3.55
N GLU A 45 4.15 -7.42 -3.30
CA GLU A 45 4.59 -6.87 -2.00
C GLU A 45 3.84 -5.59 -1.65
N LEU A 46 3.73 -4.65 -2.60
CA LEU A 46 3.00 -3.38 -2.42
C LEU A 46 1.52 -3.62 -2.10
N ARG A 47 0.89 -4.63 -2.71
CA ARG A 47 -0.50 -5.02 -2.42
C ARG A 47 -0.65 -5.57 -1.01
N ALA A 48 0.27 -6.43 -0.58
CA ALA A 48 0.29 -6.97 0.76
C ALA A 48 0.48 -5.87 1.81
N GLU A 49 1.42 -4.95 1.59
CA GLU A 49 1.68 -3.80 2.46
C GLU A 49 0.43 -2.90 2.58
N ARG A 50 -0.19 -2.55 1.45
CA ARG A 50 -1.45 -1.78 1.44
C ARG A 50 -2.54 -2.46 2.25
N SER A 51 -2.70 -3.78 2.11
CA SER A 51 -3.70 -4.55 2.86
C SER A 51 -3.45 -4.48 4.36
N ALA A 52 -2.19 -4.66 4.80
CA ALA A 52 -1.81 -4.59 6.20
C ALA A 52 -2.09 -3.21 6.82
N ILE A 53 -1.75 -2.13 6.10
CA ILE A 53 -2.03 -0.75 6.55
C ILE A 53 -3.54 -0.54 6.74
N LEU A 54 -4.36 -0.96 5.77
CA LEU A 54 -5.81 -0.79 5.85
C LEU A 54 -6.43 -1.62 6.98
N GLN A 55 -5.96 -2.84 7.21
CA GLN A 55 -6.39 -3.67 8.33
C GLN A 55 -6.04 -3.02 9.68
N LYS A 56 -4.82 -2.52 9.81
CA LYS A 56 -4.36 -1.76 11.00
C LYS A 56 -5.23 -0.54 11.25
N GLN A 57 -5.52 0.26 10.22
CA GLN A 57 -6.40 1.43 10.34
C GLN A 57 -7.83 1.05 10.74
N ALA A 58 -8.36 -0.06 10.22
CA ALA A 58 -9.69 -0.57 10.58
C ALA A 58 -9.75 -1.03 12.03
N ALA A 59 -8.75 -1.77 12.52
CA ALA A 59 -8.65 -2.20 13.90
C ALA A 59 -8.65 -1.01 14.87
N TYR A 60 -7.81 0.00 14.62
CA TYR A 60 -7.79 1.21 15.46
C TYR A 60 -9.10 1.99 15.45
N LYS A 61 -9.83 2.01 14.32
CA LYS A 61 -11.15 2.65 14.25
C LYS A 61 -12.17 1.88 15.09
N ALA A 62 -12.18 0.55 15.00
CA ALA A 62 -13.06 -0.30 15.80
C ALA A 62 -12.81 -0.12 17.31
N ASP A 63 -11.53 -0.14 17.72
CA ASP A 63 -11.15 0.09 19.12
C ASP A 63 -11.59 1.47 19.60
N GLY A 64 -11.30 2.53 18.82
CA GLY A 64 -11.68 3.90 19.15
C GLY A 64 -13.20 4.15 19.18
N GLN A 65 -13.99 3.31 18.51
CA GLN A 65 -15.45 3.38 18.51
C GLN A 65 -16.03 2.65 19.73
N ALA A 66 -15.43 1.53 20.15
CA ALA A 66 -15.82 0.79 21.35
C ALA A 66 -15.72 1.65 22.63
N TRP A 67 -14.72 2.55 22.74
CA TRP A 67 -14.59 3.46 23.90
C TRP A 67 -15.60 4.62 23.93
N LYS A 68 -16.35 4.86 22.83
CA LYS A 68 -17.35 5.95 22.76
C LYS A 68 -18.76 5.50 23.13
N GLU A 69 -18.99 4.20 23.18
CA GLU A 69 -20.29 3.59 23.50
C GLU A 69 -20.40 3.13 24.97
N VAL A 70 -19.43 3.49 25.82
CA VAL A 70 -19.40 3.20 27.28
C VAL A 70 -19.56 4.47 28.10
#